data_AF-A0A7G7BW04-F1
#
_entry.id   AF-A0A7G7BW04-F1
#
_cell.length_a   1.000
_cell.length_b   1.000
_cell.length_c   1.000
_cell.angle_alpha   90.00
_cell.angle_beta   90.00
_cell.angle_gamma   90.00
#
_symmetry.space_group_name_H-M   'P 1'
#
loop_
_entity.id
_entity.type
_entity.pdbx_description
1 polymer ?
#
loop_
_entity_poly.entity_id
_entity_poly.type
_entity_poly.pdbx_seq_one_letter_code
_entity_poly.pdbx_strand_id
1 'polypeptide(L)'
;MLTHQQGEAARKLLAYVASLPLDGPDAQLLAMVVVIRAARSGVGNLTGTDLRSLRLTDADRAVAALTALGWKPASDLLLADPQTPVAIVVPAFSGEAGPTPLPFGKVMRSRVSGWSMRTMAAKPLRKTDAATRLAALFLAANGSADDFTGLPAELPGPCVAALPELLRKGFLAELESDRYRLHEAVSHLCGKRPEACAAADGDPGTESRAARAKKPVTPEMWEAWKDQRSPALRRHAEAVEHCSLCAPALARVAEAFVREPLAVPVQRKVLLAYEEWEATQPDRGPRAAEFAAAFRAEHGHGPSAKQLCLGLGWKKRGRGMWHLIVQRLVADGWLTNTAPVPWTLRPGKAASVPGPAGSPRPHDR
;
A
#
# COMPACT_ATOMS: atom_id res chain seq x y z
N MET A 1 9.66 1.43 3.87
CA MET A 1 9.46 2.82 3.44
C MET A 1 8.00 3.10 3.13
N LEU A 2 7.52 4.28 3.53
CA LEU A 2 6.18 4.75 3.18
C LEU A 2 6.16 5.25 1.73
N THR A 3 5.03 5.14 1.04
CA THR A 3 4.81 5.92 -0.19
C THR A 3 4.63 7.40 0.14
N HIS A 4 4.70 8.30 -0.85
CA HIS A 4 4.45 9.73 -0.66
C HIS A 4 3.15 10.01 0.11
N GLN A 5 2.02 9.48 -0.40
CA GLN A 5 0.70 9.62 0.24
C GLN A 5 0.65 9.02 1.65
N GLN A 6 1.41 7.95 1.91
CA GLN A 6 1.49 7.36 3.25
C GLN A 6 2.35 8.21 4.20
N GLY A 7 3.41 8.84 3.69
CA GLY A 7 4.23 9.81 4.41
C GLY A 7 3.43 11.06 4.77
N GLU A 8 2.66 11.58 3.81
CA GLU A 8 1.72 12.69 4.05
C GLU A 8 0.66 12.32 5.10
N ALA A 9 0.08 11.11 5.01
CA ALA A 9 -0.84 10.62 6.03
C ALA A 9 -0.18 10.49 7.41
N ALA A 10 1.06 10.01 7.49
CA ALA A 10 1.81 9.95 8.75
C ALA A 10 2.06 11.35 9.33
N ARG A 11 2.43 12.33 8.49
CA ARG A 11 2.59 13.73 8.91
C ARG A 11 1.28 14.35 9.40
N LYS A 12 0.17 14.15 8.66
CA LYS A 12 -1.17 14.61 9.07
C LYS A 12 -1.60 14.01 10.42
N LEU A 13 -1.33 12.72 10.64
CA LEU A 13 -1.57 12.07 11.93
C LEU A 13 -0.77 12.73 13.06
N LEU A 14 0.53 12.96 12.85
CA LEU A 14 1.41 13.53 13.86
C LEU A 14 1.08 15.00 14.16
N ALA A 15 0.76 15.79 13.12
CA ALA A 15 0.29 17.16 13.26
C ALA A 15 -1.04 17.24 14.03
N TYR A 16 -1.99 16.35 13.72
CA TYR A 16 -3.24 16.24 14.49
C TYR A 16 -2.96 15.95 15.97
N VAL A 17 -2.09 14.98 16.28
CA VAL A 17 -1.73 14.65 17.66
C VAL A 17 -1.04 15.82 18.37
N ALA A 18 -0.14 16.54 17.70
CA ALA A 18 0.52 17.72 18.25
C ALA A 18 -0.46 18.88 18.51
N SER A 19 -1.58 18.96 17.77
CA SER A 19 -2.61 19.98 17.97
C SER A 19 -3.55 19.69 19.15
N LEU A 20 -3.52 18.49 19.73
CA LEU A 20 -4.35 18.14 20.88
C LEU A 20 -3.81 18.81 22.16
N PRO A 21 -4.68 19.25 23.07
CA PRO A 21 -4.26 19.82 24.36
C PRO A 21 -3.87 18.68 25.32
N LEU A 22 -2.76 18.00 25.00
CA LEU A 22 -2.21 16.89 25.77
C LEU A 22 -0.89 17.29 26.43
N ASP A 23 -0.83 17.07 27.74
CA ASP A 23 0.36 17.36 28.53
C ASP A 23 1.42 16.27 28.37
N GLY A 24 2.33 16.51 27.43
CA GLY A 24 3.58 15.78 27.33
C GLY A 24 3.58 14.55 26.42
N PRO A 25 4.77 13.95 26.25
CA PRO A 25 5.03 12.96 25.22
C PRO A 25 4.34 11.61 25.46
N ASP A 26 4.10 11.23 26.72
CA ASP A 26 3.40 9.98 27.05
C ASP A 26 1.96 9.99 26.52
N ALA A 27 1.22 11.06 26.83
CA ALA A 27 -0.15 11.24 26.37
C ALA A 27 -0.21 11.39 24.85
N GLN A 28 0.70 12.14 24.24
CA GLN A 28 0.78 12.31 22.78
C GLN A 28 1.11 10.99 22.06
N LEU A 29 2.04 10.19 22.58
CA LEU A 29 2.39 8.90 22.00
C LEU A 29 1.22 7.92 22.09
N LEU A 30 0.54 7.87 23.23
CA LEU A 30 -0.68 7.08 23.40
C LEU A 30 -1.78 7.54 22.44
N ALA A 31 -2.03 8.85 22.37
CA ALA A 31 -3.01 9.45 21.47
C ALA A 31 -2.76 9.04 20.02
N MET A 32 -1.51 9.09 19.56
CA MET A 32 -1.16 8.71 18.19
C MET A 32 -1.59 7.28 17.85
N VAL A 33 -1.38 6.33 18.77
CA VAL A 33 -1.78 4.93 18.57
C VAL A 33 -3.29 4.77 18.56
N VAL A 34 -4.00 5.46 19.46
CA VAL A 34 -5.47 5.44 19.52
C VAL A 34 -6.06 6.03 18.24
N VAL A 35 -5.60 7.22 17.84
CA VAL A 35 -6.09 7.97 16.67
C VAL A 35 -5.91 7.16 15.40
N ILE A 36 -4.73 6.58 15.15
CA ILE A 36 -4.53 5.79 13.93
C ILE A 36 -5.44 4.56 13.90
N ARG A 37 -5.77 3.96 15.04
CA ARG A 37 -6.71 2.82 15.10
C ARG A 37 -8.16 3.27 14.92
N ALA A 38 -8.52 4.43 15.46
CA ALA A 38 -9.85 5.04 15.40
C ALA A 38 -10.17 5.72 14.06
N ALA A 39 -9.17 6.09 13.27
CA ALA A 39 -9.30 6.91 12.06
C ALA A 39 -10.33 6.43 11.01
N ARG A 40 -10.77 5.16 11.06
CA ARG A 40 -11.77 4.61 10.14
C ARG A 40 -13.19 4.57 10.73
N SER A 41 -13.32 4.41 12.03
CA SER A 41 -14.57 3.97 12.66
C SER A 41 -14.92 4.73 13.94
N GLY A 42 -14.18 5.77 14.29
CA GLY A 42 -14.33 6.46 15.57
C GLY A 42 -13.79 5.68 16.76
N VAL A 43 -13.53 4.38 16.62
CA VAL A 43 -13.15 3.49 17.73
C VAL A 43 -11.76 2.89 17.51
N GLY A 44 -10.85 3.15 18.44
CA GLY A 44 -9.52 2.57 18.50
C GLY A 44 -9.42 1.54 19.61
N ASN A 45 -9.16 0.28 19.26
CA ASN A 45 -8.97 -0.78 20.26
C ASN A 45 -7.51 -0.80 20.74
N LEU A 46 -7.29 -0.83 22.05
CA LEU A 46 -5.99 -1.03 22.69
C LEU A 46 -6.02 -2.23 23.62
N THR A 47 -4.88 -2.88 23.78
CA THR A 47 -4.66 -3.92 24.80
C THR A 47 -3.69 -3.42 25.86
N GLY A 48 -3.67 -4.03 27.04
CA GLY A 48 -2.61 -3.76 28.03
C GLY A 48 -1.20 -4.06 27.49
N THR A 49 -1.09 -4.99 26.53
CA THR A 49 0.17 -5.27 25.83
C THR A 49 0.61 -4.10 24.94
N ASP A 50 -0.32 -3.45 24.26
CA ASP A 50 -0.03 -2.24 23.50
C ASP A 50 0.53 -1.15 24.43
N LEU A 51 -0.13 -0.88 25.56
CA LEU A 51 0.33 0.12 26.54
C LEU A 51 1.76 -0.17 27.04
N ARG A 52 2.04 -1.40 27.47
CA ARG A 52 3.39 -1.80 27.92
C ARG A 52 4.44 -1.64 26.82
N SER A 53 4.07 -1.86 25.56
CA SER A 53 4.99 -1.70 24.43
C SER A 53 5.41 -0.23 24.21
N LEU A 54 4.56 0.73 24.59
CA LEU A 54 4.82 2.17 24.46
C LEU A 54 5.83 2.69 25.47
N ARG A 55 6.06 1.98 26.58
CA ARG A 55 7.00 2.37 27.64
C ARG A 55 6.74 3.79 28.14
N LEU A 56 5.47 4.09 28.38
CA LEU A 56 5.06 5.33 29.03
C LEU A 56 5.70 5.38 30.43
N THR A 57 6.14 6.55 30.84
CA THR A 57 6.65 6.81 32.19
C THR A 57 5.50 6.77 33.19
N ASP A 58 4.36 7.36 32.82
CA ASP A 58 3.15 7.42 33.62
C ASP A 58 1.92 7.09 32.74
N ALA A 59 1.57 5.80 32.71
CA ALA A 59 0.47 5.29 31.90
C ALA A 59 -0.90 5.77 32.42
N ASP A 60 -1.08 5.84 33.74
CA ASP A 60 -2.27 6.34 34.41
C ASP A 60 -2.57 7.78 33.99
N ARG A 61 -1.57 8.67 34.10
CA ARG A 61 -1.72 10.06 33.70
C ARG A 61 -1.98 10.20 32.20
N ALA A 62 -1.33 9.40 31.35
CA ALA A 62 -1.58 9.41 29.91
C ALA A 62 -3.03 9.00 29.57
N VAL A 63 -3.56 7.96 30.21
CA VAL A 63 -4.96 7.52 30.03
C VAL A 63 -5.95 8.56 30.57
N ALA A 64 -5.64 9.18 31.71
CA ALA A 64 -6.43 10.27 32.28
C ALA A 64 -6.49 11.49 31.33
N ALA A 65 -5.36 11.85 30.71
CA ALA A 65 -5.30 12.94 29.73
C ALA A 65 -6.19 12.66 28.50
N LEU A 66 -6.19 11.43 27.98
CA LEU A 66 -7.12 11.05 26.89
C LEU A 66 -8.59 11.10 27.34
N THR A 67 -8.87 10.66 28.55
CA THR A 67 -10.22 10.70 29.12
C THR A 67 -10.71 12.15 29.26
N ALA A 68 -9.83 13.09 29.62
CA ALA A 68 -10.12 14.52 29.67
C ALA A 68 -10.46 15.12 28.29
N LEU A 69 -9.95 14.55 27.19
CA LEU A 69 -10.37 14.89 25.82
C LEU A 69 -11.73 14.26 25.43
N GLY A 70 -12.39 13.57 26.35
CA GLY A 70 -13.62 12.81 26.10
C GLY A 70 -13.38 11.45 25.45
N TRP A 71 -12.12 10.97 25.37
CA TRP A 71 -11.82 9.67 24.76
C TRP A 71 -11.96 8.57 25.80
N LYS A 72 -13.19 8.11 26.01
CA LYS A 72 -13.51 7.18 27.09
C LYS A 72 -13.19 5.72 26.68
N PRO A 73 -12.34 5.02 27.44
CA PRO A 73 -12.21 3.57 27.34
C PRO A 73 -13.52 2.88 27.77
N ALA A 74 -13.91 1.80 27.10
CA ALA A 74 -15.11 1.03 27.42
C ALA A 74 -14.99 0.22 28.72
N SER A 75 -13.76 0.00 29.20
CA SER A 75 -13.44 -0.62 30.48
C SER A 75 -12.08 -0.10 30.95
N ASP A 76 -11.70 -0.39 32.19
CA ASP A 76 -10.40 0.01 32.73
C ASP A 76 -9.26 -0.64 31.94
N LEU A 77 -8.57 0.17 31.12
CA LEU A 77 -7.50 -0.30 30.23
C LEU A 77 -6.25 -0.77 30.99
N LEU A 78 -6.03 -0.28 32.21
CA LEU A 78 -4.86 -0.61 33.02
C LEU A 78 -5.08 -1.87 33.86
N LEU A 79 -6.32 -2.10 34.29
CA LEU A 79 -6.72 -3.29 35.04
C LEU A 79 -7.23 -4.44 34.16
N ALA A 80 -7.57 -4.19 32.90
CA ALA A 80 -8.03 -5.22 31.97
C ALA A 80 -6.97 -6.29 31.69
N ASP A 81 -7.43 -7.48 31.31
CA ASP A 81 -6.55 -8.55 30.84
C ASP A 81 -5.62 -8.04 29.71
N PRO A 82 -4.29 -8.25 29.81
CA PRO A 82 -3.28 -7.91 28.82
C PRO A 82 -3.58 -8.16 27.34
N GLN A 83 -4.39 -9.16 27.02
CA GLN A 83 -4.71 -9.57 25.65
C GLN A 83 -6.11 -9.11 25.21
N THR A 84 -6.94 -8.71 26.16
CA THR A 84 -8.31 -8.28 25.90
C THR A 84 -8.32 -6.87 25.30
N PRO A 85 -8.87 -6.70 24.08
CA PRO A 85 -8.96 -5.38 23.48
C PRO A 85 -10.03 -4.52 24.18
N VAL A 86 -9.63 -3.35 24.65
CA VAL A 86 -10.48 -2.30 25.18
C VAL A 86 -10.73 -1.26 24.10
N ALA A 87 -12.00 -1.03 23.77
CA ALA A 87 -12.42 -0.02 22.82
C ALA A 87 -12.29 1.38 23.43
N ILE A 88 -11.70 2.32 22.68
CA ILE A 88 -11.65 3.75 23.03
C ILE A 88 -12.34 4.53 21.92
N VAL A 89 -13.39 5.26 22.28
CA VAL A 89 -14.11 6.13 21.34
C VAL A 89 -13.37 7.45 21.21
N VAL A 90 -13.14 7.91 19.99
CA VAL A 90 -12.52 9.20 19.67
C VAL A 90 -13.58 10.07 18.98
N PRO A 91 -14.21 11.03 19.69
CA PRO A 91 -15.37 11.78 19.20
C PRO A 91 -15.15 12.46 17.84
N ALA A 92 -13.96 13.02 17.61
CA ALA A 92 -13.61 13.66 16.34
C ALA A 92 -13.67 12.72 15.11
N PHE A 93 -13.75 11.41 15.30
CA PHE A 93 -13.81 10.39 14.25
C PHE A 93 -15.13 9.62 14.21
N SER A 94 -16.13 9.96 15.04
CA SER A 94 -17.44 9.30 15.03
C SER A 94 -18.31 9.69 13.81
N GLY A 95 -17.94 10.74 13.08
CA GLY A 95 -18.69 11.28 11.94
C GLY A 95 -19.85 12.20 12.35
N GLU A 96 -20.18 12.28 13.64
CA GLU A 96 -21.22 13.15 14.19
C GLU A 96 -20.78 14.62 14.21
N ALA A 97 -19.48 14.88 14.35
CA ALA A 97 -18.88 16.21 14.46
C ALA A 97 -18.47 16.83 13.10
N GLY A 98 -18.87 16.23 11.97
CA GLY A 98 -18.50 16.69 10.62
C GLY A 98 -17.36 15.89 9.97
N PRO A 99 -16.62 16.48 9.01
CA PRO A 99 -15.56 15.79 8.27
C PRO A 99 -14.46 15.28 9.21
N THR A 100 -14.14 13.98 9.11
CA THR A 100 -13.12 13.36 9.98
C THR A 100 -11.73 13.99 9.74
N PRO A 101 -10.96 14.34 10.79
CA PRO A 101 -9.64 14.97 10.64
C PRO A 101 -8.64 14.15 9.82
N LEU A 102 -8.76 12.82 9.85
CA LEU A 102 -7.92 11.90 9.09
C LEU A 102 -8.84 10.92 8.33
N PRO A 103 -9.19 11.17 7.06
CA PRO A 103 -10.08 10.32 6.27
C PRO A 103 -9.34 9.06 5.77
N PHE A 104 -8.73 8.29 6.67
CA PHE A 104 -7.93 7.13 6.32
C PHE A 104 -8.80 5.92 5.98
N GLY A 105 -8.75 5.51 4.71
CA GLY A 105 -9.24 4.20 4.31
C GLY A 105 -8.48 3.05 4.98
N LYS A 106 -9.06 1.84 4.94
CA LYS A 106 -8.51 0.61 5.59
C LYS A 106 -7.02 0.38 5.27
N VAL A 107 -6.63 0.57 4.00
CA VAL A 107 -5.26 0.32 3.54
C VAL A 107 -4.30 1.38 4.10
N MET A 108 -4.65 2.66 4.02
CA MET A 108 -3.82 3.76 4.51
C MET A 108 -3.57 3.59 6.01
N ARG A 109 -4.64 3.40 6.78
CA ARG A 109 -4.59 3.17 8.22
C ARG A 109 -3.65 2.03 8.61
N SER A 110 -3.79 0.88 7.95
CA SER A 110 -2.94 -0.29 8.21
C SER A 110 -1.46 -0.02 7.88
N ARG A 111 -1.17 0.73 6.81
CA ARG A 111 0.20 1.05 6.40
C ARG A 111 0.87 2.02 7.35
N VAL A 112 0.19 3.09 7.76
CA VAL A 112 0.70 4.09 8.71
C VAL A 112 0.87 3.48 10.10
N SER A 113 -0.12 2.72 10.59
CA SER A 113 0.01 1.98 11.87
C SER A 113 1.15 0.97 11.85
N GLY A 114 1.29 0.20 10.77
CA GLY A 114 2.42 -0.73 10.63
C GLY A 114 3.77 -0.03 10.56
N TRP A 115 3.82 1.17 9.99
CA TRP A 115 5.03 2.00 9.98
C TRP A 115 5.37 2.53 11.36
N SER A 116 4.42 3.11 12.10
CA SER A 116 4.70 3.65 13.43
C SER A 116 5.24 2.57 14.37
N MET A 117 4.66 1.36 14.33
CA MET A 117 5.16 0.21 15.09
C MET A 117 6.60 -0.17 14.70
N ARG A 118 6.92 -0.22 13.39
CA ARG A 118 8.30 -0.51 12.94
C ARG A 118 9.28 0.58 13.34
N THR A 119 8.88 1.84 13.27
CA THR A 119 9.73 2.96 13.70
C THR A 119 10.05 2.85 15.18
N MET A 120 9.04 2.70 16.05
CA MET A 120 9.23 2.52 17.49
C MET A 120 10.01 1.25 17.88
N ALA A 121 9.98 0.21 17.03
CA ALA A 121 10.72 -1.03 17.24
C ALA A 121 12.15 -1.01 16.67
N ALA A 122 12.56 0.07 16.00
CA ALA A 122 13.89 0.22 15.43
C ALA A 122 14.97 0.06 16.51
N LYS A 123 16.10 -0.55 16.15
CA LYS A 123 17.20 -0.85 17.10
C LYS A 123 17.64 0.38 17.92
N PRO A 124 17.80 1.59 17.33
CA PRO A 124 18.16 2.79 18.09
C PRO A 124 17.14 3.20 19.17
N LEU A 125 15.86 2.85 19.00
CA LEU A 125 14.76 3.23 19.90
C LEU A 125 14.45 2.16 20.96
N ARG A 126 15.26 1.11 21.02
CA ARG A 126 15.11 0.10 22.07
C ARG A 126 15.46 0.73 23.41
N LYS A 127 14.54 0.59 24.38
CA LYS A 127 14.67 1.11 25.75
C LYS A 127 14.77 2.64 25.85
N THR A 128 14.27 3.38 24.85
CA THR A 128 14.11 4.83 24.95
C THR A 128 12.72 5.17 25.50
N ASP A 129 12.58 6.39 26.01
CA ASP A 129 11.33 6.94 26.53
C ASP A 129 10.34 7.34 25.41
N ALA A 130 9.16 7.80 25.81
CA ALA A 130 8.12 8.24 24.89
C ALA A 130 8.53 9.48 24.08
N ALA A 131 9.24 10.43 24.69
CA ALA A 131 9.72 11.65 24.03
C ALA A 131 10.63 11.33 22.84
N THR A 132 11.62 10.47 23.07
CA THR A 132 12.56 10.00 22.05
C THR A 132 11.84 9.24 20.93
N ARG A 133 10.87 8.39 21.29
CA ARG A 133 10.08 7.63 20.30
C ARG A 133 9.20 8.53 19.45
N LEU A 134 8.54 9.50 20.07
CA LEU A 134 7.70 10.47 19.39
C LEU A 134 8.54 11.36 18.47
N ALA A 135 9.68 11.88 18.96
CA ALA A 135 10.65 12.60 18.15
C ALA A 135 11.07 11.79 16.92
N ALA A 136 11.47 10.53 17.10
CA ALA A 136 11.85 9.65 16.00
C ALA A 136 10.73 9.45 14.97
N LEU A 137 9.47 9.40 15.39
CA LEU A 137 8.31 9.32 14.49
C LEU A 137 8.15 10.60 13.65
N PHE A 138 8.27 11.78 14.28
CA PHE A 138 8.25 13.06 13.58
C PHE A 138 9.38 13.19 12.56
N LEU A 139 10.61 12.87 12.96
CA LEU A 139 11.77 12.94 12.08
C LEU A 139 11.69 11.91 10.96
N ALA A 140 11.29 10.67 11.25
CA ALA A 140 11.09 9.67 10.20
C ALA A 140 9.98 10.08 9.21
N ALA A 141 8.89 10.69 9.67
CA ALA A 141 7.80 11.12 8.77
C ALA A 141 8.15 12.32 7.88
N ASN A 142 9.11 13.15 8.32
CA ASN A 142 9.49 14.39 7.66
C ASN A 142 10.85 14.35 6.95
N GLY A 143 11.70 13.38 7.26
CA GLY A 143 13.07 13.30 6.78
C GLY A 143 13.21 12.76 5.34
N SER A 144 14.31 13.13 4.70
CA SER A 144 14.81 12.52 3.46
C SER A 144 15.76 11.34 3.78
N ALA A 145 15.92 10.42 2.83
CA ALA A 145 16.89 9.33 2.96
C ALA A 145 18.33 9.81 2.71
N ASP A 146 18.49 10.80 1.82
CA ASP A 146 19.78 11.21 1.29
C ASP A 146 20.15 12.66 1.70
N ASP A 147 19.16 13.45 2.13
CA ASP A 147 19.33 14.89 2.36
C ASP A 147 19.21 15.31 3.83
N PHE A 148 19.90 16.40 4.14
CA PHE A 148 19.67 17.17 5.35
C PHE A 148 18.29 17.82 5.32
N THR A 149 17.51 17.61 6.39
CA THR A 149 16.13 18.08 6.46
C THR A 149 15.93 18.98 7.69
N GLY A 150 15.17 20.06 7.54
CA GLY A 150 14.79 20.92 8.67
C GLY A 150 13.88 20.21 9.67
N LEU A 151 13.97 20.58 10.95
CA LEU A 151 13.10 20.07 12.01
C LEU A 151 11.63 20.42 11.71
N PRO A 152 10.68 19.51 11.96
CA PRO A 152 9.25 19.80 11.79
C PRO A 152 8.81 20.92 12.74
N ALA A 153 8.06 21.90 12.24
CA ALA A 153 7.57 23.01 13.06
C ALA A 153 6.63 22.55 14.18
N GLU A 154 5.92 21.44 13.96
CA GLU A 154 4.98 20.85 14.91
C GLU A 154 5.67 19.89 15.91
N LEU A 155 7.00 19.76 15.88
CA LEU A 155 7.74 18.89 16.79
C LEU A 155 7.61 19.42 18.23
N PRO A 156 7.01 18.66 19.18
CA PRO A 156 6.80 19.14 20.54
C PRO A 156 8.11 19.46 21.26
N GLY A 157 8.13 20.47 22.13
CA GLY A 157 9.33 20.90 22.88
C GLY A 157 10.09 19.75 23.59
N PRO A 158 9.40 18.85 24.34
CA PRO A 158 10.05 17.67 24.92
C PRO A 158 10.71 16.73 23.89
N CYS A 159 10.18 16.68 22.66
CA CYS A 159 10.77 15.89 21.58
C CYS A 159 12.04 16.55 21.02
N VAL A 160 12.11 17.88 20.99
CA VAL A 160 13.34 18.63 20.64
C VAL A 160 14.45 18.33 21.66
N ALA A 161 14.13 18.30 22.95
CA ALA A 161 15.09 17.96 24.00
C ALA A 161 15.63 16.52 23.88
N ALA A 162 14.91 15.62 23.20
CA ALA A 162 15.32 14.22 22.99
C ALA A 162 16.23 14.00 21.76
N LEU A 163 16.45 15.03 20.92
CA LEU A 163 17.26 14.92 19.70
C LEU A 163 18.72 14.48 19.94
N PRO A 164 19.43 14.98 20.99
CA PRO A 164 20.79 14.52 21.27
C PRO A 164 20.86 13.02 21.59
N GLU A 165 19.81 12.46 22.23
CA GLU A 165 19.74 11.02 22.46
C GLU A 165 19.55 10.24 21.16
N LEU A 166 18.72 10.74 20.23
CA LEU A 166 18.55 10.12 18.91
C LEU A 166 19.86 10.10 18.10
N LEU A 167 20.67 11.14 18.20
CA LEU A 167 22.01 11.16 17.60
C LEU A 167 22.92 10.10 18.26
N ARG A 168 23.03 10.11 19.60
CA ARG A 168 23.86 9.16 20.36
C ARG A 168 23.48 7.70 20.12
N LYS A 169 22.19 7.41 19.92
CA LYS A 169 21.66 6.05 19.68
C LYS A 169 21.81 5.60 18.22
N GLY A 170 22.29 6.46 17.32
CA GLY A 170 22.43 6.17 15.89
C GLY A 170 21.10 6.10 15.15
N PHE A 171 20.08 6.84 15.62
CA PHE A 171 18.88 7.10 14.82
C PHE A 171 19.13 8.25 13.84
N LEU A 172 19.86 9.28 14.28
CA LEU A 172 20.37 10.35 13.43
C LEU A 172 21.82 10.06 13.07
N ALA A 173 22.21 10.36 11.83
CA ALA A 173 23.62 10.42 11.45
C ALA A 173 24.21 11.75 11.89
N GLU A 174 23.47 12.84 11.67
CA GLU A 174 23.92 14.21 11.93
C GLU A 174 22.76 15.06 12.46
N LEU A 175 23.09 16.03 13.31
CA LEU A 175 22.17 17.00 13.89
C LEU A 175 22.87 18.35 13.96
N GLU A 176 22.33 19.32 13.24
CA GLU A 176 22.68 20.74 13.28
C GLU A 176 21.50 21.50 13.89
N SER A 177 21.71 22.72 14.39
CA SER A 177 20.79 23.48 15.25
C SER A 177 19.29 23.32 14.93
N ASP A 178 18.91 23.37 13.64
CA ASP A 178 17.53 23.21 13.17
C ASP A 178 17.38 22.16 12.05
N ARG A 179 18.41 21.36 11.77
CA ARG A 179 18.39 20.37 10.69
C ARG A 179 18.99 19.04 11.11
N TYR A 180 18.59 17.97 10.45
CA TYR A 180 19.06 16.62 10.77
C TYR A 180 19.20 15.75 9.53
N ARG A 181 19.99 14.69 9.65
CA ARG A 181 20.04 13.59 8.69
C ARG A 181 19.74 12.27 9.40
N LEU A 182 18.84 11.47 8.85
CA LEU A 182 18.56 10.14 9.35
C LEU A 182 19.78 9.23 9.13
N HIS A 183 20.05 8.33 10.08
CA HIS A 183 21.10 7.33 9.89
C HIS A 183 20.69 6.33 8.81
N GLU A 184 21.65 5.85 7.99
CA GLU A 184 21.38 4.92 6.88
C GLU A 184 20.56 3.69 7.32
N ALA A 185 20.90 3.13 8.49
CA ALA A 185 20.19 2.00 9.12
C ALA A 185 18.67 2.24 9.33
N VAL A 186 18.22 3.48 9.43
CA VAL A 186 16.81 3.85 9.59
C VAL A 186 16.24 4.67 8.43
N SER A 187 17.04 4.96 7.39
CA SER A 187 16.61 5.68 6.17
C SER A 187 15.38 5.04 5.52
N HIS A 188 15.26 3.71 5.57
CA HIS A 188 14.12 2.95 5.05
C HIS A 188 12.78 3.25 5.76
N LEU A 189 12.82 3.95 6.90
CA LEU A 189 11.65 4.43 7.65
C LEU A 189 11.20 5.82 7.21
N CYS A 190 11.94 6.52 6.35
CA CYS A 190 11.59 7.86 5.90
C CYS A 190 10.20 7.90 5.22
N GLY A 191 9.46 8.96 5.51
CA GLY A 191 8.23 9.35 4.84
C GLY A 191 8.57 10.26 3.67
N LYS A 192 8.55 9.73 2.44
CA LYS A 192 8.90 10.50 1.24
C LYS A 192 8.19 11.87 1.21
N ARG A 193 8.97 12.95 1.12
CA ARG A 193 8.47 14.29 0.75
C ARG A 193 8.47 14.43 -0.78
N PRO A 194 7.62 15.30 -1.35
CA PRO A 194 7.83 15.77 -2.71
C PRO A 194 9.11 16.63 -2.71
N GLU A 195 9.94 16.47 -3.74
CA GLU A 195 11.05 17.39 -4.01
C GLU A 195 10.45 18.79 -4.19
N ALA A 196 10.83 19.73 -3.33
CA ALA A 196 10.28 21.08 -3.36
C ALA A 196 10.92 21.86 -4.53
N CYS A 197 10.24 21.95 -5.67
CA CYS A 197 10.25 23.09 -6.60
C CYS A 197 9.36 22.83 -7.83
N ALA A 198 8.15 23.39 -7.82
CA ALA A 198 7.47 24.09 -8.93
C ALA A 198 5.96 24.14 -8.64
N ALA A 199 5.49 25.33 -8.28
CA ALA A 199 4.07 25.66 -8.21
C ALA A 199 3.46 25.68 -9.62
N ALA A 200 2.33 25.01 -9.82
CA ALA A 200 1.21 25.42 -10.68
C ALA A 200 0.08 24.38 -10.61
N ASP A 201 -1.06 24.84 -10.10
CA ASP A 201 -2.46 24.46 -10.36
C ASP A 201 -2.81 23.10 -10.99
N GLY A 202 -3.64 22.34 -10.27
CA GLY A 202 -4.45 21.24 -10.83
C GLY A 202 -4.84 20.13 -9.82
N ASP A 203 -6.03 20.23 -9.23
CA ASP A 203 -6.70 19.17 -8.45
C ASP A 203 -7.35 18.11 -9.38
N PRO A 204 -7.84 16.95 -8.91
CA PRO A 204 -7.03 15.80 -8.55
C PRO A 204 -7.55 14.51 -9.20
N GLY A 205 -6.68 13.51 -9.25
CA GLY A 205 -7.11 12.12 -9.21
C GLY A 205 -6.56 11.31 -10.37
N THR A 206 -6.20 10.08 -10.03
CA THR A 206 -5.86 8.98 -10.97
C THR A 206 -4.38 8.75 -11.29
N GLU A 207 -3.43 8.97 -10.38
CA GLU A 207 -2.06 8.47 -10.59
C GLU A 207 -1.52 7.80 -9.31
N SER A 208 -1.68 6.48 -9.18
CA SER A 208 -0.86 5.42 -9.77
C SER A 208 0.55 5.37 -9.17
N ARG A 209 0.81 4.32 -8.39
CA ARG A 209 1.69 3.16 -8.68
C ARG A 209 3.02 3.35 -9.45
N ALA A 210 3.45 4.55 -9.76
CA ALA A 210 4.60 4.91 -10.58
C ALA A 210 5.60 5.72 -9.76
N ALA A 211 6.25 5.10 -8.78
CA ALA A 211 7.46 5.67 -8.19
C ALA A 211 8.35 4.57 -7.58
N ARG A 212 8.54 3.50 -8.35
CA ARG A 212 9.87 2.90 -8.43
C ARG A 212 10.54 3.77 -9.48
N ALA A 213 11.40 4.71 -9.08
CA ALA A 213 12.10 5.59 -10.01
C ALA A 213 12.95 4.72 -10.95
N LYS A 214 12.32 4.32 -12.04
CA LYS A 214 12.94 3.90 -13.29
C LYS A 214 12.53 5.02 -14.23
N LYS A 215 13.51 5.60 -14.95
CA LYS A 215 13.26 6.67 -15.93
C LYS A 215 11.99 6.34 -16.72
N PRO A 216 11.05 7.29 -16.86
CA PRO A 216 9.86 7.07 -17.69
C PRO A 216 10.33 6.63 -19.09
N VAL A 217 9.66 5.62 -19.66
CA VAL A 217 9.98 5.16 -21.02
C VAL A 217 9.54 6.27 -21.97
N THR A 218 10.49 6.88 -22.67
CA THR A 218 10.19 7.91 -23.66
C THR A 218 9.68 7.29 -24.96
N PRO A 219 8.96 8.04 -25.82
CA PRO A 219 8.56 7.56 -27.14
C PRO A 219 9.74 7.04 -27.97
N GLU A 220 10.89 7.70 -27.91
CA GLU A 220 12.11 7.29 -28.62
C GLU A 220 12.66 5.96 -28.09
N MET A 221 12.63 5.76 -26.78
CA MET A 221 12.99 4.47 -26.17
C MET A 221 12.05 3.34 -26.60
N TRP A 222 10.76 3.67 -26.80
CA TRP A 222 9.76 2.72 -27.26
C TRP A 222 9.97 2.30 -28.73
N GLU A 223 10.19 3.27 -29.63
CA GLU A 223 10.52 2.99 -31.02
C GLU A 223 11.83 2.19 -31.13
N ALA A 224 12.88 2.61 -30.42
CA ALA A 224 14.14 1.87 -30.37
C ALA A 224 13.96 0.44 -29.83
N TRP A 225 13.08 0.24 -28.84
CA TRP A 225 12.74 -1.10 -28.38
C TRP A 225 12.06 -1.91 -29.50
N LYS A 226 11.09 -1.35 -30.24
CA LYS A 226 10.38 -2.05 -31.32
C LYS A 226 11.32 -2.48 -32.45
N ASP A 227 12.26 -1.62 -32.83
CA ASP A 227 13.24 -1.91 -33.89
C ASP A 227 14.23 -3.02 -33.53
N GLN A 228 14.51 -3.20 -32.23
CA GLN A 228 15.43 -4.23 -31.72
C GLN A 228 14.75 -5.60 -31.47
N ARG A 229 13.45 -5.75 -31.76
CA ARG A 229 12.71 -7.01 -31.56
C ARG A 229 12.39 -7.74 -32.85
N SER A 230 12.13 -9.04 -32.71
CA SER A 230 11.64 -9.88 -33.81
C SER A 230 10.38 -9.29 -34.46
N PRO A 231 10.17 -9.48 -35.77
CA PRO A 231 8.97 -9.00 -36.46
C PRO A 231 7.65 -9.47 -35.81
N ALA A 232 7.63 -10.68 -35.25
CA ALA A 232 6.44 -11.21 -34.57
C ALA A 232 6.12 -10.45 -33.28
N LEU A 233 7.13 -10.15 -32.46
CA LEU A 233 6.97 -9.40 -31.21
C LEU A 233 6.64 -7.93 -31.48
N ARG A 234 7.22 -7.33 -32.51
CA ARG A 234 6.88 -5.97 -32.96
C ARG A 234 5.41 -5.86 -33.37
N ARG A 235 4.93 -6.75 -34.25
CA ARG A 235 3.51 -6.80 -34.64
C ARG A 235 2.57 -6.97 -33.44
N HIS A 236 2.96 -7.78 -32.46
CA HIS A 236 2.17 -7.96 -31.24
C HIS A 236 2.11 -6.68 -30.40
N ALA A 237 3.24 -6.00 -30.22
CA ALA A 237 3.29 -4.71 -29.53
C ALA A 237 2.44 -3.64 -30.23
N GLU A 238 2.57 -3.54 -31.55
CA GLU A 238 1.78 -2.61 -32.39
C GLU A 238 0.29 -2.95 -32.35
N ALA A 239 -0.10 -4.23 -32.33
CA ALA A 239 -1.50 -4.63 -32.19
C ALA A 239 -2.10 -4.19 -30.85
N VAL A 240 -1.32 -4.20 -29.76
CA VAL A 240 -1.77 -3.69 -28.45
C VAL A 240 -1.82 -2.17 -28.44
N GLU A 241 -0.78 -1.52 -28.99
CA GLU A 241 -0.65 -0.06 -29.07
C GLU A 241 -1.81 0.58 -29.83
N HIS A 242 -2.19 0.00 -30.98
CA HIS A 242 -3.21 0.55 -31.87
C HIS A 242 -4.61 -0.07 -31.65
N CYS A 243 -4.82 -0.83 -30.58
CA CYS A 243 -6.12 -1.44 -30.31
C CYS A 243 -7.16 -0.38 -29.90
N SER A 244 -8.06 -0.03 -30.82
CA SER A 244 -9.12 0.97 -30.60
C SER A 244 -10.08 0.61 -29.47
N LEU A 245 -10.34 -0.68 -29.26
CA LEU A 245 -11.24 -1.17 -28.21
C LEU A 245 -10.61 -1.12 -26.82
N CYS A 246 -9.30 -1.29 -26.71
CA CYS A 246 -8.59 -1.19 -25.43
C CYS A 246 -8.15 0.24 -25.13
N ALA A 247 -7.86 1.03 -26.17
CA ALA A 247 -7.31 2.38 -26.12
C ALA A 247 -6.26 2.58 -25.02
N PRO A 248 -5.24 1.71 -24.89
CA PRO A 248 -4.28 1.84 -23.81
C PRO A 248 -3.38 3.06 -24.05
N ALA A 249 -3.11 3.84 -23.01
CA ALA A 249 -2.13 4.92 -23.10
C ALA A 249 -0.76 4.37 -23.54
N LEU A 250 -0.11 5.00 -24.52
CA LEU A 250 1.18 4.58 -25.08
C LEU A 250 2.23 4.32 -24.00
N ALA A 251 2.37 5.24 -23.04
CA ALA A 251 3.30 5.12 -21.93
C ALA A 251 3.10 3.82 -21.12
N ARG A 252 1.86 3.36 -20.96
CA ARG A 252 1.53 2.12 -20.25
C ARG A 252 1.90 0.88 -21.06
N VAL A 253 1.70 0.92 -22.38
CA VAL A 253 2.12 -0.17 -23.28
C VAL A 253 3.63 -0.26 -23.26
N ALA A 254 4.32 0.84 -23.53
CA ALA A 254 5.77 0.94 -23.54
C ALA A 254 6.39 0.47 -22.21
N GLU A 255 5.88 0.92 -21.05
CA GLU A 255 6.37 0.46 -19.74
C GLU A 255 6.23 -1.06 -19.58
N ALA A 256 5.08 -1.63 -19.97
CA ALA A 256 4.80 -3.04 -19.79
C ALA A 256 5.67 -3.96 -20.65
N PHE A 257 6.11 -3.51 -21.82
CA PHE A 257 6.97 -4.26 -22.73
C PHE A 257 8.48 -4.08 -22.46
N VAL A 258 8.89 -2.90 -22.01
CA VAL A 258 10.28 -2.58 -21.70
C VAL A 258 10.70 -3.14 -20.35
N ARG A 259 9.76 -3.24 -19.40
CA ARG A 259 10.08 -3.61 -18.02
C ARG A 259 10.26 -5.11 -17.86
N GLU A 260 11.40 -5.48 -17.28
CA GLU A 260 11.66 -6.84 -16.84
C GLU A 260 10.62 -7.27 -15.77
N PRO A 261 9.95 -8.42 -15.93
CA PRO A 261 9.01 -8.90 -14.94
C PRO A 261 9.74 -9.25 -13.64
N LEU A 262 9.27 -8.69 -12.54
CA LEU A 262 9.71 -9.11 -11.22
C LEU A 262 8.94 -10.35 -10.82
N ALA A 263 9.65 -11.44 -10.50
CA ALA A 263 9.05 -12.57 -9.81
C ALA A 263 8.50 -12.09 -8.46
N VAL A 264 7.17 -12.10 -8.30
CA VAL A 264 6.52 -11.77 -7.04
C VAL A 264 6.24 -13.08 -6.32
N PRO A 265 6.85 -13.35 -5.15
CA PRO A 265 6.55 -14.56 -4.39
C PRO A 265 5.07 -14.61 -4.00
N VAL A 266 4.42 -15.74 -4.27
CA VAL A 266 3.01 -15.96 -3.95
C VAL A 266 2.87 -16.11 -2.44
N GLN A 267 2.15 -15.19 -1.81
CA GLN A 267 1.92 -15.21 -0.37
C GLN A 267 0.96 -16.35 0.00
N ARG A 268 1.22 -17.05 1.12
CA ARG A 268 0.36 -18.15 1.63
C ARG A 268 -1.12 -17.79 1.71
N LYS A 269 -1.43 -16.55 2.11
CA LYS A 269 -2.82 -16.04 2.16
C LYS A 269 -3.51 -16.02 0.78
N VAL A 270 -2.76 -15.80 -0.29
CA VAL A 270 -3.28 -15.79 -1.66
C VAL A 270 -3.58 -17.22 -2.14
N LEU A 271 -2.79 -18.20 -1.70
CA LEU A 271 -3.05 -19.63 -1.98
C LEU A 271 -4.36 -20.10 -1.34
N LEU A 272 -4.57 -19.83 -0.05
CA LEU A 272 -5.81 -20.20 0.64
C LEU A 272 -7.05 -19.55 0.00
N ALA A 273 -6.96 -18.26 -0.31
CA ALA A 273 -8.05 -17.55 -0.99
C ALA A 273 -8.27 -18.04 -2.43
N TYR A 274 -7.28 -18.69 -3.04
CA TYR A 274 -7.40 -19.28 -4.38
C TYR A 274 -8.14 -20.61 -4.31
N GLU A 275 -7.81 -21.48 -3.34
CA GLU A 275 -8.51 -22.75 -3.11
C GLU A 275 -10.02 -22.53 -2.89
N GLU A 276 -10.37 -21.57 -2.02
CA GLU A 276 -11.77 -21.16 -1.81
C GLU A 276 -12.43 -20.66 -3.10
N TRP A 277 -11.71 -19.92 -3.94
CA TRP A 277 -12.24 -19.40 -5.20
C TRP A 277 -12.40 -20.49 -6.24
N GLU A 278 -11.43 -21.39 -6.35
CA GLU A 278 -11.39 -22.49 -7.30
C GLU A 278 -12.60 -23.42 -7.13
N ALA A 279 -12.96 -23.72 -5.88
CA ALA A 279 -14.16 -24.50 -5.56
C ALA A 279 -15.46 -23.86 -6.07
N THR A 280 -15.50 -22.54 -6.22
CA THR A 280 -16.68 -21.81 -6.75
C THR A 280 -16.68 -21.67 -8.26
N GLN A 281 -15.63 -22.11 -8.97
CA GLN A 281 -15.47 -21.91 -10.41
C GLN A 281 -15.05 -23.22 -11.11
N PRO A 282 -15.95 -24.22 -11.18
CA PRO A 282 -15.64 -25.50 -11.83
C PRO A 282 -15.27 -25.33 -13.30
N ASP A 283 -15.98 -24.46 -14.04
CA ASP A 283 -15.78 -24.25 -15.48
C ASP A 283 -14.78 -23.14 -15.82
N ARG A 284 -13.89 -22.77 -14.89
CA ARG A 284 -12.92 -21.66 -15.08
C ARG A 284 -12.02 -21.87 -16.30
N GLY A 285 -11.67 -23.12 -16.61
CA GLY A 285 -10.78 -23.49 -17.71
C GLY A 285 -11.38 -23.20 -19.08
N PRO A 286 -12.46 -23.90 -19.48
CA PRO A 286 -13.15 -23.68 -20.76
C PRO A 286 -13.55 -22.22 -20.97
N ARG A 287 -14.18 -21.60 -19.96
CA ARG A 287 -14.63 -20.20 -20.04
C ARG A 287 -13.48 -19.22 -20.25
N ALA A 288 -12.33 -19.46 -19.63
CA ALA A 288 -11.16 -18.61 -19.83
C ALA A 288 -10.57 -18.77 -21.22
N ALA A 289 -10.53 -19.99 -21.77
CA ALA A 289 -10.06 -20.24 -23.12
C ALA A 289 -10.99 -19.59 -24.17
N GLU A 290 -12.30 -19.79 -24.04
CA GLU A 290 -13.31 -19.16 -24.91
C GLU A 290 -13.21 -17.63 -24.88
N PHE A 291 -13.14 -17.04 -23.67
CA PHE A 291 -12.96 -15.60 -23.53
C PHE A 291 -11.66 -15.13 -24.20
N ALA A 292 -10.54 -15.82 -23.99
CA ALA A 292 -9.27 -15.46 -24.60
C ALA A 292 -9.32 -15.59 -26.13
N ALA A 293 -10.05 -16.57 -26.68
CA ALA A 293 -10.25 -16.72 -28.11
C ALA A 293 -11.07 -15.56 -28.69
N ALA A 294 -12.24 -15.28 -28.11
CA ALA A 294 -13.12 -14.19 -28.52
C ALA A 294 -12.41 -12.84 -28.43
N PHE A 295 -11.73 -12.58 -27.31
CA PHE A 295 -10.97 -11.36 -27.12
C PHE A 295 -9.90 -11.19 -28.20
N ARG A 296 -9.18 -12.25 -28.58
CA ARG A 296 -8.17 -12.17 -29.64
C ARG A 296 -8.76 -11.91 -31.01
N ALA A 297 -9.90 -12.52 -31.32
CA ALA A 297 -10.59 -12.31 -32.58
C ALA A 297 -11.05 -10.85 -32.74
N GLU A 298 -11.50 -10.24 -31.64
CA GLU A 298 -12.01 -8.87 -31.64
C GLU A 298 -10.89 -7.81 -31.54
N HIS A 299 -9.87 -8.05 -30.72
CA HIS A 299 -8.84 -7.06 -30.41
C HIS A 299 -7.54 -7.23 -31.21
N GLY A 300 -7.33 -8.35 -31.90
CA GLY A 300 -6.06 -8.67 -32.58
C GLY A 300 -4.90 -9.03 -31.66
N HIS A 301 -5.09 -8.99 -30.34
CA HIS A 301 -4.11 -9.36 -29.31
C HIS A 301 -4.78 -10.13 -28.15
N GLY A 302 -3.99 -10.78 -27.29
CA GLY A 302 -4.51 -11.50 -26.13
C GLY A 302 -4.89 -10.56 -24.97
N PRO A 303 -5.79 -10.98 -24.05
CA PRO A 303 -6.07 -10.20 -22.87
C PRO A 303 -4.88 -10.21 -21.90
N SER A 304 -4.75 -9.16 -21.09
CA SER A 304 -3.97 -9.21 -19.85
C SER A 304 -4.68 -10.04 -18.78
N ALA A 305 -3.96 -10.47 -17.74
CA ALA A 305 -4.57 -11.14 -16.58
C ALA A 305 -5.72 -10.32 -15.96
N LYS A 306 -5.59 -8.99 -15.93
CA LYS A 306 -6.65 -8.10 -15.46
C LYS A 306 -7.87 -8.14 -16.39
N GLN A 307 -7.68 -8.03 -17.70
CA GLN A 307 -8.79 -8.03 -18.67
C GLN A 307 -9.54 -9.36 -18.66
N LEU A 308 -8.81 -10.48 -18.63
CA LEU A 308 -9.40 -11.82 -18.50
C LEU A 308 -10.29 -11.91 -17.25
N CYS A 309 -9.72 -11.62 -16.07
CA CYS A 309 -10.47 -11.75 -14.82
C CYS A 309 -11.64 -10.77 -14.73
N LEU A 310 -11.53 -9.56 -15.25
CA LEU A 310 -12.64 -8.61 -15.26
C LEU A 310 -13.75 -9.00 -16.24
N GLY A 311 -13.39 -9.47 -17.42
CA GLY A 311 -14.34 -9.92 -18.45
C GLY A 311 -15.15 -11.15 -18.01
N LEU A 312 -14.52 -12.06 -17.25
CA LEU A 312 -15.19 -13.22 -16.67
C LEU A 312 -15.96 -12.94 -15.37
N GLY A 313 -16.00 -11.68 -14.92
CA GLY A 313 -16.75 -11.28 -13.71
C GLY A 313 -16.02 -11.55 -12.38
N TRP A 314 -14.74 -11.90 -12.40
CA TRP A 314 -13.93 -12.19 -11.20
C TRP A 314 -13.38 -10.90 -10.52
N LYS A 315 -14.25 -9.88 -10.39
CA LYS A 315 -13.88 -8.46 -10.16
C LYS A 315 -13.43 -8.10 -8.73
N LYS A 316 -13.70 -8.94 -7.72
CA LYS A 316 -13.42 -8.64 -6.29
C LYS A 316 -12.02 -9.05 -5.79
N ARG A 317 -11.06 -9.29 -6.69
CA ARG A 317 -9.77 -9.92 -6.33
C ARG A 317 -8.56 -9.01 -6.62
N GLY A 318 -7.53 -9.12 -5.78
CA GLY A 318 -6.29 -8.33 -5.91
C GLY A 318 -5.35 -8.85 -7.00
N ARG A 319 -4.36 -8.04 -7.41
CA ARG A 319 -3.41 -8.38 -8.49
C ARG A 319 -2.72 -9.74 -8.31
N GLY A 320 -2.34 -10.10 -7.08
CA GLY A 320 -1.69 -11.39 -6.78
C GLY A 320 -2.60 -12.59 -7.07
N MET A 321 -3.91 -12.45 -6.81
CA MET A 321 -4.89 -13.48 -7.13
C MET A 321 -5.04 -13.63 -8.64
N TRP A 322 -5.15 -12.54 -9.40
CA TRP A 322 -5.24 -12.61 -10.87
C TRP A 322 -4.04 -13.31 -11.51
N HIS A 323 -2.82 -13.05 -11.00
CA HIS A 323 -1.63 -13.74 -11.49
C HIS A 323 -1.66 -15.24 -11.16
N LEU A 324 -2.05 -15.60 -9.94
CA LEU A 324 -2.15 -17.00 -9.54
C LEU A 324 -3.21 -17.76 -10.36
N ILE A 325 -4.38 -17.15 -10.60
CA ILE A 325 -5.41 -17.73 -11.48
C ILE A 325 -4.86 -18.00 -12.87
N VAL A 326 -4.20 -17.01 -13.49
CA VAL A 326 -3.62 -17.19 -14.82
C VAL A 326 -2.50 -18.23 -14.82
N GLN A 327 -1.64 -18.25 -13.80
CA GLN A 327 -0.59 -19.26 -13.67
C GLN A 327 -1.16 -20.67 -13.60
N ARG A 328 -2.25 -20.88 -12.85
CA ARG A 328 -2.94 -22.18 -12.77
C ARG A 328 -3.61 -22.55 -14.09
N LEU A 329 -4.34 -21.63 -14.72
CA LEU A 329 -4.94 -21.87 -16.04
C LEU A 329 -3.91 -22.19 -17.13
N VAL A 330 -2.70 -21.62 -17.05
CA VAL A 330 -1.59 -21.96 -17.95
C VAL A 330 -0.98 -23.32 -17.60
N ALA A 331 -0.78 -23.61 -16.32
CA ALA A 331 -0.27 -24.91 -15.87
C ALA A 331 -1.23 -26.06 -16.24
N ASP A 332 -2.53 -25.83 -16.13
CA ASP A 332 -3.59 -26.78 -16.48
C ASP A 332 -3.84 -26.88 -18.00
N GLY A 333 -3.09 -26.11 -18.81
CA GLY A 333 -3.14 -26.17 -20.26
C GLY A 333 -4.35 -25.51 -20.91
N TRP A 334 -5.23 -24.86 -20.15
CA TRP A 334 -6.39 -24.11 -20.66
C TRP A 334 -5.99 -22.82 -21.36
N LEU A 335 -4.96 -22.15 -20.84
CA LEU A 335 -4.37 -20.98 -21.46
C LEU A 335 -2.90 -21.25 -21.80
N THR A 336 -2.37 -20.45 -22.71
CA THR A 336 -0.93 -20.33 -22.90
C THR A 336 -0.58 -18.85 -23.11
N ASN A 337 0.68 -18.52 -22.88
CA ASN A 337 1.21 -17.18 -23.07
C ASN A 337 2.61 -17.26 -23.66
N THR A 338 3.14 -16.12 -24.06
CA THR A 338 4.54 -15.98 -24.43
C THR A 338 5.21 -15.18 -23.33
N ALA A 339 5.45 -15.79 -22.17
CA ALA A 339 6.16 -15.12 -21.08
C ALA A 339 7.58 -14.71 -21.55
N PRO A 340 8.07 -13.52 -21.18
CA PRO A 340 7.50 -12.53 -20.26
C PRO A 340 6.52 -11.50 -20.88
N VAL A 341 6.15 -11.66 -22.15
CA VAL A 341 5.44 -10.64 -22.93
C VAL A 341 3.98 -10.44 -22.46
N PRO A 342 3.55 -9.20 -22.18
CA PRO A 342 2.19 -8.91 -21.74
C PRO A 342 1.16 -9.02 -22.89
N TRP A 343 -0.13 -9.15 -22.54
CA TRP A 343 -1.25 -9.28 -23.50
C TRP A 343 -1.16 -10.48 -24.46
N THR A 344 -0.52 -11.57 -24.05
CA THR A 344 -0.29 -12.74 -24.92
C THR A 344 -1.19 -13.95 -24.62
N LEU A 345 -2.13 -13.82 -23.67
CA LEU A 345 -3.02 -14.93 -23.31
C LEU A 345 -3.80 -15.41 -24.54
N ARG A 346 -3.81 -16.72 -24.75
CA ARG A 346 -4.52 -17.40 -25.83
C ARG A 346 -4.95 -18.79 -25.37
N PRO A 347 -5.92 -19.43 -26.03
CA PRO A 347 -6.30 -20.81 -25.75
C PRO A 347 -5.08 -21.73 -25.74
N GLY A 348 -4.99 -22.59 -24.72
CA GLY A 348 -3.97 -23.62 -24.60
C GLY A 348 -4.43 -24.96 -25.18
N LYS A 349 -3.57 -25.98 -25.05
CA LYS A 349 -3.82 -27.31 -25.64
C LYS A 349 -5.10 -27.97 -25.12
N ALA A 350 -5.44 -27.77 -23.84
CA ALA A 350 -6.64 -28.36 -23.24
C ALA A 350 -7.93 -27.81 -23.87
N ALA A 351 -7.89 -26.59 -24.41
CA ALA A 351 -9.02 -25.98 -25.12
C ALA A 351 -9.19 -26.48 -26.57
N SER A 352 -8.17 -27.14 -27.12
CA SER A 352 -8.18 -27.68 -28.49
C SER A 352 -8.60 -29.15 -28.56
N VAL A 353 -8.81 -29.81 -27.41
CA VAL A 353 -9.36 -31.17 -27.38
C VAL A 353 -10.86 -31.05 -27.67
N PRO A 354 -11.37 -31.60 -28.79
CA PRO A 354 -12.81 -31.67 -28.99
C PRO A 354 -13.41 -32.48 -27.85
N GLY A 355 -14.36 -31.89 -27.11
CA GLY A 355 -15.18 -32.66 -26.19
C GLY A 355 -15.87 -33.80 -26.96
N PRO A 356 -16.16 -34.94 -26.31
CA PRO A 356 -16.98 -35.97 -26.94
C PRO A 356 -18.29 -35.35 -27.43
N ALA A 357 -18.66 -35.62 -28.68
CA ALA A 357 -19.84 -35.06 -29.32
C ALA A 357 -21.13 -35.39 -28.54
N GLY A 358 -21.94 -34.36 -28.27
CA GLY A 358 -23.28 -34.43 -27.66
C GLY A 358 -23.49 -33.20 -26.75
N SER A 359 -24.33 -32.21 -27.04
CA SER A 359 -25.70 -32.22 -27.56
C SER A 359 -26.04 -30.88 -28.25
N PRO A 360 -27.16 -30.76 -28.99
CA PRO A 360 -27.47 -29.59 -29.83
C PRO A 360 -27.84 -28.36 -29.00
N ARG A 361 -27.49 -27.17 -29.52
CA ARG A 361 -27.92 -25.87 -28.98
C ARG A 361 -29.43 -25.70 -29.18
N PRO A 362 -30.22 -25.32 -28.17
CA PRO A 362 -31.58 -24.88 -28.37
C PRO A 362 -31.55 -23.38 -28.65
N HIS A 363 -31.76 -22.98 -29.91
CA HIS A 363 -32.39 -21.71 -30.27
C HIS A 363 -32.53 -21.68 -31.80
N ASP A 364 -33.59 -22.34 -32.26
CA ASP A 364 -34.37 -21.91 -33.43
C ASP A 364 -35.84 -22.08 -33.02
N ARG A 365 -36.43 -20.98 -32.56
CA ARG A 365 -37.84 -20.57 -32.70
C ARG A 365 -38.07 -19.24 -31.99
#